data_AF-A0A4Y8ANP9-F1
#
_entry.id   AF-A0A4Y8ANP9-F1
#
_cell.length_a   1.000
_cell.length_b   1.000
_cell.length_c   1.000
_cell.angle_alpha   90.00
_cell.angle_beta   90.00
_cell.angle_gamma   90.00
#
_symmetry.space_group_name_H-M   'P 1'
#
loop_
_entity.id
_entity.type
_entity.pdbx_description
1 polymer ?
#
loop_
_entity_poly.entity_id
_entity_poly.type
_entity_poly.pdbx_seq_one_letter_code
_entity_poly.pdbx_strand_id
1 'polypeptide(L)'
;MKLKIILTLVSLLLVTSVSYASFPVKRVAAIDNTTEVNKTSDAEILVSPAAAGSEKSQGIALLLGIFLGGLAGHKWYLGNPWYINLLFIVTLGGLGIWWIIDMIRIITGEYKPHNGSYKADFF
;
A
#
# COMPACT_ATOMS: atom_id res chain seq x y z
N MET A 1 14.84 -31.34 -1.65
CA MET A 1 13.91 -31.49 -2.80
C MET A 1 12.84 -30.39 -2.84
N LYS A 2 12.29 -29.94 -1.71
CA LYS A 2 11.18 -28.96 -1.63
C LYS A 2 11.50 -27.56 -2.18
N LEU A 3 12.72 -27.06 -1.98
CA LEU A 3 13.13 -25.72 -2.46
C LEU A 3 13.18 -25.63 -3.99
N LYS A 4 13.57 -26.72 -4.67
CA LYS A 4 13.63 -26.77 -6.14
C LYS A 4 12.22 -26.66 -6.75
N ILE A 5 11.23 -27.31 -6.14
CA ILE A 5 9.81 -27.22 -6.55
C ILE A 5 9.29 -25.78 -6.43
N ILE A 6 9.59 -25.10 -5.32
CA ILE A 6 9.14 -23.72 -5.08
C ILE A 6 9.79 -22.76 -6.09
N LEU A 7 11.09 -22.92 -6.35
CA LEU A 7 11.81 -22.07 -7.30
C LEU A 7 11.32 -22.27 -8.74
N THR A 8 10.99 -23.51 -9.14
CA THR A 8 10.40 -23.80 -10.46
C THR A 8 8.99 -23.23 -10.61
N LEU A 9 8.18 -23.27 -9.56
CA LEU A 9 6.81 -22.74 -9.59
C LEU A 9 6.80 -21.21 -9.70
N VAL A 10 7.71 -20.54 -8.98
CA VAL A 10 7.89 -19.08 -9.08
C VAL A 10 8.37 -18.68 -10.47
N SER A 11 9.35 -19.38 -11.03
CA SER A 11 9.83 -19.12 -12.40
C SER A 11 8.75 -19.29 -13.47
N LEU A 12 7.82 -20.23 -13.28
CA LEU A 12 6.72 -20.46 -14.22
C LEU A 12 5.70 -19.31 -14.22
N LEU A 13 5.44 -18.70 -13.06
CA LEU A 13 4.50 -17.57 -12.92
C LEU A 13 5.04 -16.28 -13.55
N LEU A 14 6.35 -16.08 -13.62
CA LEU A 14 6.97 -14.87 -14.17
C LEU A 14 6.94 -14.82 -15.72
N VAL A 15 6.74 -15.95 -16.38
CA VAL A 15 6.77 -16.05 -17.85
C VAL A 15 5.40 -15.75 -18.48
N THR A 16 4.30 -15.84 -17.72
CA THR A 16 2.95 -15.63 -18.27
C THR A 16 2.62 -14.14 -18.37
N SER A 17 2.69 -13.58 -19.57
CA SER A 17 2.18 -12.24 -19.88
C SER A 17 0.65 -12.26 -19.99
N VAL A 18 -0.03 -11.38 -19.25
CA VAL A 18 -1.49 -11.21 -19.33
C VAL A 18 -1.85 -10.41 -20.58
N SER A 19 -2.43 -11.07 -21.57
CA SER A 19 -2.89 -10.42 -22.80
C SER A 19 -4.22 -9.69 -22.53
N TYR A 20 -4.19 -8.35 -22.49
CA TYR A 20 -5.34 -7.49 -22.23
C TYR A 20 -6.09 -7.19 -23.55
N ALA A 21 -7.37 -7.55 -23.64
CA ALA A 21 -8.23 -7.16 -24.76
C ALA A 21 -8.86 -5.78 -24.49
N SER A 22 -8.33 -4.73 -25.10
CA SER A 22 -8.92 -3.39 -25.03
C SER A 22 -9.86 -3.17 -26.21
N PHE A 23 -11.16 -3.37 -25.99
CA PHE A 23 -12.18 -2.99 -26.97
C PHE A 23 -12.46 -1.49 -26.87
N PRO A 24 -12.38 -0.72 -27.98
CA PRO A 24 -12.59 0.72 -27.96
C PRO A 24 -14.05 1.07 -27.66
N VAL A 25 -14.30 1.82 -26.58
CA VAL A 25 -15.60 2.42 -26.31
C VAL A 25 -15.58 3.86 -26.82
N LYS A 26 -16.33 4.14 -27.91
CA LYS A 26 -16.59 5.51 -28.34
C LYS A 26 -17.57 6.14 -27.35
N ARG A 27 -17.14 7.18 -26.63
CA ARG A 27 -18.05 8.04 -25.86
C ARG A 27 -18.74 8.99 -26.82
N VAL A 28 -20.07 8.87 -26.97
CA VAL A 28 -20.88 9.97 -27.50
C VAL A 28 -20.85 11.06 -26.43
N ALA A 29 -20.50 12.28 -26.83
CA ALA A 29 -20.44 13.42 -25.93
C ALA A 29 -21.82 13.65 -25.30
N ALA A 30 -21.91 13.44 -23.98
CA ALA A 30 -22.96 14.06 -23.20
C ALA A 30 -22.74 15.58 -23.28
N ILE A 31 -23.76 16.28 -23.76
CA ILE A 31 -23.85 17.74 -23.71
C ILE A 31 -24.09 18.09 -22.25
N ASP A 32 -23.03 18.43 -21.52
CA ASP A 32 -23.12 19.02 -20.18
C ASP A 32 -22.79 20.51 -20.30
N ASN A 33 -23.80 21.34 -20.10
CA ASN A 33 -23.67 22.79 -20.05
C ASN A 33 -22.74 23.19 -18.90
N THR A 34 -21.67 23.89 -19.27
CA THR A 34 -20.75 24.60 -18.39
C THR A 34 -21.49 25.43 -17.34
N THR A 35 -21.33 25.09 -16.07
CA THR A 35 -21.45 26.05 -14.97
C THR A 35 -20.14 26.07 -14.20
N GLU A 36 -19.33 27.06 -14.55
CA GLU A 36 -18.23 27.58 -13.74
C GLU A 36 -18.80 28.03 -12.38
N VAL A 37 -18.39 27.42 -11.28
CA VAL A 37 -18.55 28.02 -9.94
C VAL A 37 -17.18 28.25 -9.34
N ASN A 38 -16.86 29.54 -9.36
CA ASN A 38 -15.75 30.26 -8.80
C ASN A 38 -15.49 29.91 -7.32
N LYS A 39 -14.20 29.92 -6.95
CA LYS A 39 -13.72 29.80 -5.57
C LYS A 39 -14.23 30.97 -4.72
N THR A 40 -14.09 30.78 -3.40
CA THR A 40 -14.30 31.72 -2.28
C THR A 40 -15.70 31.72 -1.69
N SER A 41 -15.92 30.80 -0.75
CA SER A 41 -16.69 31.03 0.47
C SER A 41 -16.28 29.95 1.46
N ASP A 42 -16.04 30.37 2.69
CA ASP A 42 -15.53 29.61 3.83
C ASP A 42 -16.17 28.23 3.96
N ALA A 43 -15.52 27.23 3.38
CA ALA A 43 -15.83 25.84 3.68
C ALA A 43 -15.03 25.49 4.92
N GLU A 44 -15.65 25.65 6.09
CA GLU A 44 -15.33 24.75 7.18
C GLU A 44 -15.41 23.34 6.60
N ILE A 45 -14.25 22.74 6.33
CA ILE A 45 -14.21 21.36 5.91
C ILE A 45 -14.72 20.62 7.15
N LEU A 46 -15.98 20.19 7.09
CA LEU A 46 -16.56 19.24 8.03
C LEU A 46 -15.85 17.90 7.79
N VAL A 47 -14.56 17.85 8.14
CA VAL A 47 -13.84 16.60 8.31
C VAL A 47 -14.50 15.93 9.49
N SER A 48 -15.32 14.92 9.21
CA SER A 48 -15.70 13.97 10.23
C SER A 48 -14.42 13.53 10.96
N PRO A 49 -14.40 13.43 12.30
CA PRO A 49 -13.25 12.88 13.03
C PRO A 49 -12.84 11.48 12.55
N ALA A 50 -13.72 10.77 11.80
CA ALA A 50 -13.41 9.52 11.12
C ALA A 50 -12.57 9.67 9.84
N ALA A 51 -12.65 10.82 9.17
CA ALA A 51 -11.87 11.17 7.97
C ALA A 51 -10.58 11.94 8.30
N ALA A 52 -10.48 12.51 9.51
CA ALA A 52 -9.20 12.84 10.13
C ALA A 52 -8.45 11.52 10.37
N GLY A 53 -7.79 11.03 9.32
CA GLY A 53 -7.15 9.73 9.30
C GLY A 53 -6.30 9.56 10.54
N SER A 54 -6.63 8.56 11.35
CA SER A 54 -5.85 8.20 12.53
C SER A 54 -4.37 8.13 12.14
N GLU A 55 -3.60 9.05 12.70
CA GLU A 55 -2.16 9.12 12.47
C GLU A 55 -1.55 7.78 12.85
N LYS A 56 -0.74 7.24 11.94
CA LYS A 56 -0.12 5.93 12.14
C LYS A 56 1.02 6.09 13.13
N SER A 57 1.12 5.17 14.08
CA SER A 57 2.20 5.12 15.07
C SER A 57 3.38 4.30 14.54
N GLN A 58 4.59 4.84 14.68
CA GLN A 58 5.81 4.17 14.24
C GLN A 58 6.09 2.92 15.09
N GLY A 59 5.85 3.02 16.39
CA GLY A 59 6.00 1.93 17.36
C GLY A 59 5.03 0.78 17.08
N ILE A 60 3.76 1.08 16.76
CA ILE A 60 2.79 0.04 16.36
C ILE A 60 3.26 -0.64 15.06
N ALA A 61 3.75 0.12 14.08
CA ALA A 61 4.24 -0.44 12.81
C ALA A 61 5.40 -1.42 13.04
N LEU A 62 6.33 -1.07 13.94
CA LEU A 62 7.46 -1.92 14.32
C LEU A 62 6.99 -3.18 15.05
N LEU A 63 6.05 -3.04 16.00
CA LEU A 63 5.49 -4.15 16.75
C LEU A 63 4.79 -5.16 15.81
N LEU A 64 3.96 -4.66 14.89
CA LEU A 64 3.34 -5.48 13.83
C LEU A 64 4.39 -6.09 12.88
N GLY A 65 5.49 -5.38 12.66
CA GLY A 65 6.65 -5.88 11.94
C GLY A 65 7.27 -7.13 12.57
N ILE A 66 7.48 -7.12 13.88
CA ILE A 66 8.09 -8.23 14.62
C ILE A 66 7.14 -9.41 14.76
N PHE A 67 5.90 -9.17 15.20
CA PHE A 67 4.93 -10.25 15.45
C PHE A 67 4.31 -10.80 14.16
N LEU A 68 4.09 -9.95 13.15
CA LEU A 68 3.43 -10.27 11.88
C LEU A 68 4.38 -10.15 10.67
N GLY A 69 5.68 -10.35 10.90
CA GLY A 69 6.72 -10.15 9.89
C GLY A 69 6.54 -10.96 8.61
N GLY A 70 6.14 -12.22 8.73
CA GLY A 70 5.84 -13.10 7.58
C GLY A 70 4.54 -12.77 6.84
N LEU A 71 3.63 -12.03 7.48
CA LEU A 71 2.32 -11.64 6.92
C LEU A 71 2.30 -10.18 6.42
N ALA A 72 3.45 -9.51 6.38
CA ALA A 72 3.57 -8.09 6.01
C ALA A 72 2.69 -7.15 6.86
N GLY A 73 2.43 -7.47 8.13
CA GLY A 73 1.51 -6.69 8.99
C GLY A 73 1.85 -5.20 9.06
N HIS A 74 3.15 -4.87 9.12
CA HIS A 74 3.63 -3.49 9.07
C HIS A 74 3.17 -2.76 7.79
N LYS A 75 3.24 -3.38 6.60
CA LYS A 75 2.81 -2.76 5.34
C LYS A 75 1.29 -2.59 5.24
N TRP A 76 0.52 -3.54 5.78
CA TRP A 76 -0.93 -3.41 5.90
C TRP A 76 -1.30 -2.21 6.78
N TYR A 77 -0.60 -2.06 7.91
CA TYR A 77 -0.81 -0.93 8.81
C TYR A 77 -0.43 0.41 8.17
N LEU A 78 0.68 0.46 7.44
CA LEU A 78 1.16 1.67 6.76
C LEU A 78 0.32 2.10 5.54
N GLY A 79 -0.69 1.31 5.16
CA GLY A 79 -1.62 1.62 4.07
C GLY A 79 -1.07 1.31 2.68
N ASN A 80 -0.10 0.39 2.59
CA ASN A 80 0.42 -0.02 1.30
C ASN A 80 -0.65 -0.70 0.44
N PRO A 81 -0.59 -0.54 -0.89
CA PRO A 81 -1.53 -1.19 -1.77
C PRO A 81 -1.49 -2.72 -1.62
N TRP A 82 -2.67 -3.34 -1.65
CA TRP A 82 -2.87 -4.77 -1.37
C TRP A 82 -2.02 -5.70 -2.25
N TYR A 83 -1.75 -5.32 -3.50
CA TYR A 83 -0.93 -6.12 -4.43
C TYR A 83 0.54 -6.20 -4.00
N ILE A 84 1.11 -5.16 -3.36
CA ILE A 84 2.47 -5.20 -2.81
C ILE A 84 2.55 -6.17 -1.63
N ASN A 85 1.52 -6.17 -0.78
CA ASN A 85 1.48 -7.03 0.40
C ASN A 85 1.30 -8.49 0.00
N LEU A 86 0.47 -8.75 -1.01
CA LEU A 86 0.29 -10.09 -1.57
C LEU A 86 1.59 -10.61 -2.21
N LEU A 87 2.28 -9.78 -2.99
CA LEU A 87 3.58 -10.13 -3.57
C LEU A 87 4.62 -10.44 -2.48
N PHE A 88 4.63 -9.64 -1.40
CA PHE A 88 5.49 -9.88 -0.24
C PHE A 88 5.23 -11.24 0.39
N ILE A 89 3.96 -11.61 0.62
CA ILE A 89 3.61 -12.89 1.26
C ILE A 89 3.92 -14.07 0.33
N VAL A 90 3.61 -13.95 -0.97
CA VAL A 90 3.92 -14.98 -1.98
C VAL A 90 5.43 -15.23 -2.08
N THR A 91 6.24 -14.18 -1.93
CA THR A 91 7.70 -14.27 -1.89
C THR A 91 8.24 -14.62 -0.50
N LEU A 92 7.38 -14.87 0.50
CA LEU A 92 7.77 -15.09 1.91
C LEU A 92 8.70 -13.97 2.44
N GLY A 93 8.44 -12.72 2.04
CA GLY A 93 9.27 -11.56 2.36
C GLY A 93 10.66 -11.59 1.70
N GLY A 94 10.83 -12.35 0.63
CA GLY A 94 12.06 -12.44 -0.16
C GLY A 94 13.22 -13.19 0.49
N LEU A 95 12.96 -14.21 1.33
CA LEU A 95 13.92 -14.86 2.28
C LEU A 95 14.18 -14.04 3.56
N GLY A 96 13.34 -13.06 3.87
CA GLY A 96 13.47 -12.24 5.08
C GLY A 96 14.38 -11.02 4.92
N ILE A 97 15.12 -10.89 3.81
CA ILE A 97 15.93 -9.69 3.53
C ILE A 97 15.04 -8.45 3.44
N TRP A 98 13.92 -8.56 2.73
CA TRP A 98 12.98 -7.45 2.57
C TRP A 98 12.31 -7.06 3.89
N TRP A 99 12.08 -8.03 4.77
CA TRP A 99 11.61 -7.80 6.14
C TRP A 99 12.64 -7.04 6.98
N ILE A 100 13.92 -7.45 6.94
CA ILE A 100 15.01 -6.79 7.68
C ILE A 100 15.16 -5.33 7.22
N ILE A 101 15.16 -5.09 5.90
CA ILE A 101 15.26 -3.74 5.33
C ILE A 101 14.10 -2.87 5.81
N ASP A 102 12.88 -3.39 5.83
CA ASP A 102 11.73 -2.62 6.30
C ASP A 102 11.78 -2.35 7.80
N MET A 103 12.28 -3.29 8.63
CA MET A 103 12.47 -3.04 10.06
C MET A 103 13.43 -1.87 10.30
N ILE A 104 14.56 -1.85 9.57
CA ILE A 104 15.53 -0.73 9.67
C ILE A 104 14.86 0.58 9.25
N ARG A 105 14.13 0.58 8.13
CA ARG A 105 13.48 1.79 7.61
C ARG A 105 12.33 2.29 8.50
N ILE A 106 11.65 1.41 9.22
CA ILE A 106 10.65 1.79 10.23
C ILE A 106 11.32 2.39 11.46
N ILE A 107 12.45 1.83 11.91
CA ILE A 107 13.22 2.39 13.04
C ILE A 107 13.77 3.77 12.71
N THR A 108 14.33 3.95 11.50
CA THR A 108 14.84 5.25 11.05
C THR A 108 13.74 6.25 10.69
N GLY A 109 12.47 5.82 10.66
CA GLY A 109 11.34 6.68 10.29
C GLY A 109 11.29 7.04 8.80
N GLU A 110 12.16 6.46 7.97
CA GLU A 110 12.15 6.65 6.52
C GLU A 110 10.95 5.96 5.86
N TYR A 111 10.45 4.87 6.46
CA TYR A 111 9.31 4.15 5.93
C TYR A 111 7.99 4.79 6.33
N LYS A 112 7.60 5.87 5.66
CA LYS A 112 6.41 6.64 6.01
C LYS A 112 5.10 5.96 5.58
N PRO A 113 3.98 6.21 6.29
CA PRO A 113 2.68 5.76 5.87
C PRO A 113 2.26 6.42 4.54
N HIS A 114 1.52 5.69 3.70
CA HIS A 114 1.06 6.22 2.42
C HIS A 114 0.07 7.38 2.57
N ASN A 115 -0.67 7.41 3.69
CA ASN A 115 -1.72 8.37 3.94
C ASN A 115 -1.27 9.54 4.84
N GLY A 116 0.03 9.84 4.94
CA GLY A 116 0.52 10.99 5.71
C GLY A 116 1.88 10.77 6.36
N SER A 117 2.06 11.35 7.54
CA SER A 117 3.26 11.17 8.36
C SER A 117 2.95 10.27 9.56
N TYR A 118 4.01 9.83 10.25
CA TYR A 118 3.86 9.24 11.58
C TYR A 118 3.33 10.28 12.57
N LYS A 119 2.72 9.77 13.65
CA LYS A 119 2.49 10.53 14.88
C LYS A 119 3.76 11.24 15.35
N ALA A 120 3.59 12.38 16.03
CA ALA A 120 4.70 13.10 16.63
C ALA A 120 5.33 12.30 17.79
N ASP A 121 4.51 11.54 18.50
CA ASP A 121 4.92 10.52 19.43
C ASP A 121 5.27 9.20 18.72
N PHE A 122 6.21 8.47 19.31
CA PHE A 122 6.64 7.18 18.76
C PHE A 122 5.52 6.13 18.81
N PHE A 123 4.62 6.18 19.80
CA PHE A 123 3.54 5.21 20.00
C PHE A 123 2.15 5.74 19.68
#